data_AF-A0A0F2LAR5-F1
#
_entry.id   AF-A0A0F2LAR5-F1
#
_cell.length_a   1.000
_cell.length_b   1.000
_cell.length_c   1.000
_cell.angle_alpha   90.00
_cell.angle_beta   90.00
_cell.angle_gamma   90.00
#
_symmetry.space_group_name_H-M   'P 1'
#
loop_
_entity.id
_entity.type
_entity.pdbx_description
1 polymer ?
#
loop_
_entity_poly.entity_id
_entity_poly.type
_entity_poly.pdbx_seq_one_letter_code
_entity_poly.pdbx_strand_id
1 'polypeptide(L)'
;MKDFVLLQEGSAKFLAPDPRAYADPANAPVFYNRFMERNRTISALALSAYAYLRGERLVVCEPLSATGVRGIRYALETNAVERLVLNDVSKLAYEVIRKNLELNGVDADVYNEDANILLRRLGRACDVVDIDPFGSPAPFLESAFYAIRDNGLLCATATDTAVLVGRYREKALRRYGVRLKKTPFYVEVGLRALLGYMARVAAANDFAIRPLLAYWERHYFRICAAVAEGARDAADSLKNLGYLLYDGGYRRVYRREAAGSIGPLWLAELGDAEFTALMAQRAKDDVRGLLEILSAEYSVGRPWYYLYHEFGDLRLSVGELIRRLRYYGIWATPTHMSSQGFKAEADYGELRLILAPR
;
A
#
# COMPACT_ATOMS: atom_id res chain seq x y z
N MET A 1 16.00 28.00 -8.76
CA MET A 1 15.86 27.29 -7.47
C MET A 1 16.00 28.26 -6.28
N LYS A 2 15.32 29.42 -6.29
CA LYS A 2 15.47 30.43 -5.23
C LYS A 2 14.86 30.00 -3.88
N ASP A 3 13.95 29.02 -3.88
CA ASP A 3 13.24 28.53 -2.69
C ASP A 3 13.57 27.06 -2.33
N PHE A 4 14.68 26.54 -2.87
CA PHE A 4 15.13 25.19 -2.59
C PHE A 4 16.10 25.19 -1.41
N VAL A 5 15.92 24.23 -0.51
CA VAL A 5 16.80 24.01 0.64
C VAL A 5 17.38 22.60 0.57
N LEU A 6 18.59 22.45 1.09
CA LEU A 6 19.20 21.13 1.27
C LEU A 6 18.56 20.45 2.49
N LEU A 7 17.96 19.30 2.25
CA LEU A 7 17.34 18.45 3.26
C LEU A 7 18.08 17.12 3.36
N GLN A 8 17.84 16.42 4.46
CA GLN A 8 18.28 15.05 4.65
C GLN A 8 17.10 14.19 5.12
N GLU A 9 16.90 13.05 4.47
CA GLU A 9 15.93 12.03 4.86
C GLU A 9 16.63 10.66 4.77
N GLY A 10 16.70 9.95 5.90
CA GLY A 10 17.54 8.77 6.00
C GLY A 10 18.99 9.06 5.58
N SER A 11 19.49 8.28 4.63
CA SER A 11 20.85 8.45 4.07
C SER A 11 20.92 9.47 2.93
N ALA A 12 19.79 9.90 2.37
CA ALA A 12 19.73 10.77 1.20
C ALA A 12 19.83 12.25 1.58
N LYS A 13 20.73 12.99 0.93
CA LYS A 13 20.81 14.46 0.96
C LYS A 13 20.29 15.03 -0.35
N PHE A 14 19.28 15.90 -0.31
CA PHE A 14 18.61 16.31 -1.54
C PHE A 14 18.08 17.74 -1.44
N LEU A 15 18.02 18.41 -2.58
CA LEU A 15 17.37 19.69 -2.77
C LEU A 15 15.87 19.47 -2.98
N ALA A 16 15.06 20.20 -2.22
CA ALA A 16 13.61 20.29 -2.38
C ALA A 16 13.14 21.70 -2.04
N PRO A 17 11.95 22.13 -2.51
CA PRO A 17 11.34 23.37 -2.02
C PRO A 17 11.18 23.34 -0.50
N ASP A 18 11.43 24.48 0.19
CA ASP A 18 11.33 24.53 1.66
C ASP A 18 9.94 24.08 2.12
N PRO A 19 9.81 22.97 2.86
CA PRO A 19 8.51 22.48 3.32
C PRO A 19 7.76 23.47 4.22
N ARG A 20 8.46 24.46 4.80
CA ARG A 20 7.87 25.50 5.64
C ARG A 20 7.27 26.64 4.81
N ALA A 21 7.68 26.79 3.55
CA ALA A 21 7.16 27.81 2.65
C ALA A 21 5.81 27.41 2.00
N TYR A 22 5.47 26.12 2.01
CA TYR A 22 4.26 25.60 1.38
C TYR A 22 3.39 24.85 2.40
N ALA A 23 2.25 25.42 2.77
CA ALA A 23 1.29 24.76 3.68
C ALA A 23 0.72 23.46 3.08
N ASP A 24 0.45 23.46 1.77
CA ASP A 24 0.14 22.27 0.99
C ASP A 24 1.32 21.97 0.04
N PRO A 25 2.02 20.83 0.21
CA PRO A 25 3.11 20.42 -0.67
C PRO A 25 2.72 20.34 -2.15
N ALA A 26 1.43 20.16 -2.48
CA ALA A 26 0.96 20.14 -3.86
C ALA A 26 1.14 21.49 -4.59
N ASN A 27 1.31 22.59 -3.85
CA ASN A 27 1.53 23.93 -4.41
C ASN A 27 3.02 24.24 -4.63
N ALA A 28 3.93 23.34 -4.22
CA ALA A 28 5.36 23.52 -4.42
C ALA A 28 5.74 23.31 -5.89
N PRO A 29 6.79 24.00 -6.40
CA PRO A 29 7.22 23.86 -7.80
C PRO A 29 7.77 22.46 -8.13
N VAL A 30 8.25 21.73 -7.13
CA VAL A 30 8.55 20.30 -7.19
C VAL A 30 8.02 19.67 -5.90
N PHE A 31 7.26 18.59 -6.02
CA PHE A 31 6.59 17.99 -4.88
C PHE A 31 7.57 17.35 -3.90
N TYR A 32 7.44 17.66 -2.61
CA TYR A 32 8.07 16.91 -1.54
C TYR A 32 7.22 17.00 -0.28
N ASN A 33 6.84 15.85 0.27
CA ASN A 33 6.08 15.77 1.50
C ASN A 33 6.88 15.02 2.58
N ARG A 34 7.29 15.75 3.63
CA ARG A 34 7.99 15.18 4.79
C ARG A 34 7.18 14.13 5.54
N PHE A 35 5.85 14.18 5.48
CA PHE A 35 4.99 13.17 6.14
C PHE A 35 5.00 11.81 5.44
N MET A 36 5.65 11.69 4.28
CA MET A 36 5.82 10.44 3.54
C MET A 36 7.16 9.74 3.84
N GLU A 37 7.97 10.25 4.78
CA GLU A 37 9.26 9.63 5.14
C GLU A 37 9.08 8.17 5.59
N ARG A 38 8.10 7.89 6.46
CA ARG A 38 7.80 6.52 6.91
C ARG A 38 7.39 5.61 5.75
N ASN A 39 6.61 6.12 4.79
CA ASN A 39 6.26 5.38 3.58
C ASN A 39 7.52 4.98 2.79
N ARG A 40 8.44 5.94 2.57
CA ARG A 40 9.70 5.70 1.86
C ARG A 40 10.60 4.71 2.61
N THR A 41 10.69 4.81 3.94
CA THR A 41 11.41 3.84 4.78
C THR A 41 10.84 2.42 4.66
N ILE A 42 9.51 2.28 4.79
CA ILE A 42 8.83 0.98 4.65
C ILE A 42 9.02 0.41 3.24
N SER A 43 9.02 1.27 2.23
CA SER A 43 9.21 0.83 0.84
C SER A 43 10.64 0.37 0.56
N ALA A 44 11.66 1.03 1.13
CA ALA A 44 13.04 0.57 1.05
C ALA A 44 13.23 -0.78 1.76
N LEU A 45 12.56 -0.98 2.90
CA LEU A 45 12.54 -2.28 3.60
C LEU A 45 11.85 -3.36 2.77
N ALA A 46 10.74 -3.03 2.11
CA ALA A 46 10.01 -3.98 1.25
C ALA A 46 10.88 -4.37 0.04
N LEU A 47 11.54 -3.40 -0.61
CA LEU A 47 12.47 -3.65 -1.71
C LEU A 47 13.63 -4.56 -1.27
N SER A 48 14.26 -4.24 -0.13
CA SER A 48 15.35 -5.02 0.45
C SER A 48 14.94 -6.44 0.79
N ALA A 49 13.77 -6.62 1.42
CA ALA A 49 13.21 -7.93 1.73
C ALA A 49 12.88 -8.74 0.46
N TYR A 50 12.33 -8.08 -0.56
CA TYR A 50 11.99 -8.71 -1.83
C TYR A 50 13.23 -9.19 -2.59
N ALA A 51 14.25 -8.34 -2.72
CA ALA A 51 15.53 -8.70 -3.34
C ALA A 51 16.22 -9.85 -2.60
N TYR A 52 16.17 -9.83 -1.26
CA TYR A 52 16.69 -10.94 -0.45
C TYR A 52 16.00 -12.27 -0.75
N LEU A 53 14.67 -12.29 -0.87
CA LEU A 53 13.92 -13.50 -1.20
C LEU A 53 14.14 -13.96 -2.64
N ARG A 54 14.35 -13.02 -3.58
CA ARG A 54 14.70 -13.31 -4.97
C ARG A 54 16.14 -13.80 -5.13
N GLY A 55 17.03 -13.44 -4.21
CA GLY A 55 18.45 -13.79 -4.28
C GLY A 55 19.23 -12.98 -5.32
N GLU A 56 18.69 -11.85 -5.78
CA GLU A 56 19.29 -11.01 -6.83
C GLU A 56 19.00 -9.52 -6.63
N ARG A 57 19.76 -8.68 -7.33
CA ARG A 57 19.51 -7.24 -7.42
C ARG A 57 18.44 -6.98 -8.48
N LEU A 58 17.75 -5.84 -8.35
CA LEU A 58 16.50 -5.56 -9.06
C LEU A 58 16.62 -4.28 -9.90
N VAL A 59 16.02 -4.29 -11.09
CA VAL A 59 15.77 -3.08 -11.88
C VAL A 59 14.52 -2.39 -11.33
N VAL A 60 14.71 -1.20 -10.76
CA VAL A 60 13.65 -0.45 -10.06
C VAL A 60 13.24 0.77 -10.87
N CYS A 61 11.94 0.92 -11.13
CA CYS A 61 11.37 2.07 -11.82
C CYS A 61 10.43 2.88 -10.90
N GLU A 62 10.71 4.16 -10.75
CA GLU A 62 9.85 5.14 -10.09
C GLU A 62 9.40 6.20 -11.13
N PRO A 63 8.26 5.99 -11.81
CA PRO A 63 7.85 6.83 -12.92
C PRO A 63 7.33 8.23 -12.51
N LEU A 64 7.12 8.48 -11.22
CA LEU A 64 6.60 9.74 -10.65
C LEU A 64 7.53 10.26 -9.53
N SER A 65 8.76 10.61 -9.90
CA SER A 65 9.88 10.77 -8.98
C SER A 65 9.92 12.08 -8.20
N ALA A 66 9.32 13.16 -8.71
CA ALA A 66 9.41 14.51 -8.13
C ALA A 66 10.85 14.94 -7.80
N THR A 67 11.29 14.89 -6.53
CA THR A 67 12.67 15.19 -6.13
C THR A 67 13.65 14.04 -6.35
N GLY A 68 13.16 12.83 -6.62
CA GLY A 68 13.93 11.59 -6.74
C GLY A 68 14.29 10.96 -5.39
N VAL A 69 13.83 11.52 -4.26
CA VAL A 69 14.26 11.09 -2.92
C VAL A 69 13.97 9.62 -2.64
N ARG A 70 12.86 9.07 -3.13
CA ARG A 70 12.50 7.65 -2.91
C ARG A 70 13.51 6.72 -3.60
N GLY A 71 13.72 6.89 -4.90
CA GLY A 71 14.71 6.13 -5.66
C GLY A 71 16.14 6.30 -5.15
N ILE A 72 16.54 7.51 -4.77
CA ILE A 72 17.85 7.75 -4.14
C ILE A 72 17.98 6.96 -2.83
N ARG A 73 16.94 6.97 -1.98
CA ARG A 73 16.94 6.15 -0.75
C ARG A 73 16.98 4.66 -1.05
N TYR A 74 16.31 4.18 -2.10
CA TYR A 74 16.44 2.79 -2.53
C TYR A 74 17.89 2.42 -2.87
N ALA A 75 18.60 3.27 -3.61
CA ALA A 75 19.99 3.03 -3.98
C ALA A 75 20.96 3.13 -2.78
N LEU A 76 20.73 4.06 -1.85
CA LEU A 76 21.65 4.30 -0.72
C LEU A 76 21.41 3.39 0.49
N GLU A 77 20.16 3.04 0.76
CA GLU A 77 19.77 2.34 2.00
C GLU A 77 19.60 0.83 1.79
N THR A 78 19.71 0.37 0.54
CA THR A 78 19.57 -1.04 0.20
C THR A 78 20.69 -1.47 -0.74
N ASN A 79 21.12 -2.73 -0.62
CA ASN A 79 21.97 -3.38 -1.63
C ASN A 79 21.13 -4.06 -2.73
N ALA A 80 19.85 -3.68 -2.86
CA ALA A 80 18.88 -4.35 -3.71
C ALA A 80 18.84 -3.82 -5.14
N VAL A 81 19.32 -2.61 -5.40
CA VAL A 81 19.14 -1.94 -6.70
C VAL A 81 20.24 -2.36 -7.68
N GLU A 82 19.85 -3.00 -8.79
CA GLU A 82 20.75 -3.23 -9.93
C GLU A 82 20.88 -1.97 -10.76
N ARG A 83 19.72 -1.45 -11.17
CA ARG A 83 19.56 -0.30 -12.05
C ARG A 83 18.37 0.50 -11.56
N LEU A 84 18.54 1.81 -11.50
CA LEU A 84 17.49 2.74 -11.07
C LEU A 84 16.98 3.54 -12.27
N VAL A 85 15.67 3.57 -12.45
CA VAL A 85 14.98 4.36 -13.47
C VAL A 85 14.08 5.38 -12.78
N LEU A 86 14.38 6.66 -12.96
CA LEU A 86 13.62 7.78 -12.40
C LEU A 86 12.99 8.60 -13.53
N ASN A 87 11.81 9.14 -13.27
CA ASN A 87 11.11 9.98 -14.23
C ASN A 87 10.20 10.98 -13.57
N ASP A 88 10.06 12.14 -14.19
CA ASP A 88 8.98 13.07 -13.87
C ASP A 88 8.57 13.84 -15.12
N VAL A 89 7.28 14.16 -15.26
CA VAL A 89 6.77 14.94 -16.39
C VAL A 89 7.23 16.40 -16.32
N SER A 90 7.50 16.92 -15.11
CA SER A 90 8.00 18.28 -14.92
C SER A 90 9.47 18.37 -15.27
N LYS A 91 9.81 19.24 -16.23
CA LYS A 91 11.21 19.54 -16.57
C LYS A 91 12.03 20.01 -15.37
N LEU A 92 11.42 20.79 -14.47
CA LEU A 92 12.09 21.25 -13.26
C LEU A 92 12.35 20.08 -12.30
N ALA A 93 11.40 19.16 -12.14
CA ALA A 93 11.59 17.96 -11.32
C ALA A 93 12.71 17.08 -11.91
N TYR A 94 12.73 16.85 -13.23
CA TYR A 94 13.81 16.17 -13.93
C TYR A 94 15.20 16.79 -13.63
N GLU A 95 15.33 18.12 -13.73
CA GLU A 95 16.57 18.83 -13.41
C GLU A 95 16.96 18.67 -11.93
N VAL A 96 15.98 18.65 -11.02
CA VAL A 96 16.20 18.46 -9.58
C VAL A 96 16.64 17.02 -9.27
N ILE A 97 16.03 16.01 -9.90
CA ILE A 97 16.41 14.61 -9.75
C ILE A 97 17.89 14.43 -10.10
N ARG A 98 18.33 14.96 -11.24
CA ARG A 98 19.73 14.88 -11.67
C ARG A 98 20.70 15.48 -10.66
N LYS A 99 20.38 16.67 -10.15
CA LYS A 99 21.19 17.32 -9.10
C LYS A 99 21.23 16.51 -7.81
N ASN A 100 20.09 15.93 -7.42
CA ASN A 100 20.01 15.12 -6.21
C ASN A 100 20.78 13.80 -6.36
N LEU A 101 20.77 13.18 -7.54
CA LEU A 101 21.60 12.01 -7.83
C LEU A 101 23.10 12.36 -7.71
N GLU A 102 23.53 13.46 -8.34
CA GLU A 102 24.91 13.96 -8.25
C GLU A 102 25.34 14.23 -6.79
N LEU A 103 24.48 14.83 -5.98
CA LEU A 103 24.74 15.10 -4.56
C LEU A 103 24.97 13.85 -3.71
N ASN A 104 24.43 12.70 -4.13
CA ASN A 104 24.55 11.43 -3.41
C ASN A 104 25.51 10.43 -4.09
N GLY A 105 26.06 10.76 -5.27
CA GLY A 105 26.87 9.82 -6.05
C GLY A 105 26.08 8.57 -6.47
N VAL A 106 24.80 8.73 -6.80
CA VAL A 106 23.92 7.63 -7.22
C VAL A 106 23.73 7.68 -8.74
N ASP A 107 23.98 6.57 -9.42
CA ASP A 107 23.72 6.43 -10.85
C ASP A 107 22.28 5.98 -11.11
N ALA A 108 21.61 6.62 -12.07
CA ALA A 108 20.27 6.27 -12.51
C ALA A 108 20.00 6.73 -13.95
N ASP A 109 19.10 6.03 -14.64
CA ASP A 109 18.52 6.54 -15.88
C ASP A 109 17.39 7.51 -15.53
N VAL A 110 17.52 8.76 -15.96
CA VAL A 110 16.55 9.82 -15.66
C VAL A 110 15.85 10.25 -16.94
N TYR A 111 14.52 10.24 -16.91
CA TYR A 111 13.67 10.64 -18.03
C TYR A 111 12.78 11.83 -17.66
N ASN A 112 12.35 12.59 -18.68
CA ASN A 112 11.38 13.66 -18.55
C ASN A 112 10.18 13.40 -19.47
N GLU A 113 9.37 12.41 -19.09
CA GLU A 113 8.25 11.91 -19.89
C GLU A 113 6.98 11.79 -19.05
N ASP A 114 5.84 11.68 -19.73
CA ASP A 114 4.63 11.18 -19.10
C ASP A 114 4.89 9.74 -18.59
N ALA A 115 4.44 9.45 -17.36
CA ALA A 115 4.66 8.17 -16.72
C ALA A 115 4.16 6.98 -17.55
N ASN A 116 3.00 7.10 -18.21
CA ASN A 116 2.45 6.02 -19.03
C ASN A 116 3.28 5.78 -20.30
N ILE A 117 3.81 6.85 -20.91
CA ILE A 117 4.69 6.76 -22.08
C ILE A 117 5.97 6.01 -21.71
N LEU A 118 6.63 6.42 -20.63
CA LEU A 118 7.84 5.76 -20.16
C LEU A 118 7.59 4.28 -19.86
N LEU A 119 6.58 3.98 -19.05
CA LEU A 119 6.27 2.61 -18.62
C LEU A 119 6.01 1.69 -19.83
N ARG A 120 5.26 2.16 -20.84
CA ARG A 120 5.03 1.39 -22.08
C ARG A 120 6.29 1.24 -22.93
N ARG A 121 7.18 2.22 -22.94
CA ARG A 121 8.45 2.14 -23.65
C ARG A 121 9.42 1.14 -23.01
N LEU A 122 9.41 1.02 -21.67
CA LEU A 122 10.34 0.13 -20.96
C LEU A 122 10.11 -1.36 -21.26
N GLY A 123 8.87 -1.78 -21.53
CA GLY A 123 8.54 -3.11 -22.06
C GLY A 123 9.19 -4.30 -21.34
N ARG A 124 8.60 -4.77 -20.24
CA ARG A 124 9.12 -5.89 -19.41
C ARG A 124 10.59 -5.71 -18.98
N ALA A 125 11.02 -4.49 -18.68
CA ALA A 125 12.38 -4.20 -18.24
C ALA A 125 12.54 -4.05 -16.72
N CYS A 126 11.44 -3.98 -15.96
CA CYS A 126 11.49 -3.63 -14.54
C CYS A 126 11.13 -4.82 -13.66
N ASP A 127 11.97 -5.13 -12.67
CA ASP A 127 11.62 -6.09 -11.62
C ASP A 127 10.74 -5.43 -10.55
N VAL A 128 10.85 -4.11 -10.39
CA VAL A 128 10.02 -3.31 -9.48
C VAL A 128 9.47 -2.08 -10.18
N VAL A 129 8.17 -1.82 -10.03
CA VAL A 129 7.53 -0.57 -10.46
C VAL A 129 6.83 0.07 -9.26
N ASP A 130 7.17 1.31 -8.94
CA ASP A 130 6.64 2.04 -7.79
C ASP A 130 5.78 3.25 -8.20
N ILE A 131 4.46 3.06 -8.20
CA ILE A 131 3.47 4.06 -8.57
C ILE A 131 3.08 4.90 -7.33
N ASP A 132 3.69 6.08 -7.18
CA ASP A 132 3.46 7.00 -6.05
C ASP A 132 2.96 8.39 -6.50
N PRO A 133 1.75 8.51 -7.09
CA PRO A 133 1.26 9.78 -7.60
C PRO A 133 0.62 10.64 -6.51
N PHE A 134 0.35 11.89 -6.88
CA PHE A 134 -0.65 12.68 -6.18
C PHE A 134 -2.07 12.16 -6.50
N GLY A 135 -2.78 11.70 -5.47
CA GLY A 135 -4.15 11.22 -5.57
C GLY A 135 -4.22 9.71 -5.81
N SER A 136 -4.60 9.31 -7.01
CA SER A 136 -4.95 7.91 -7.33
C SER A 136 -3.88 7.25 -8.20
N PRO A 137 -3.46 6.00 -7.91
CA PRO A 137 -2.56 5.22 -8.76
C PRO A 137 -3.27 4.69 -10.02
N ALA A 138 -4.60 4.70 -10.04
CA ALA A 138 -5.39 4.08 -11.10
C ALA A 138 -5.00 4.45 -12.53
N PRO A 139 -4.68 5.72 -12.87
CA PRO A 139 -4.30 6.10 -14.23
C PRO A 139 -3.00 5.49 -14.76
N PHE A 140 -2.19 4.87 -13.90
CA PHE A 140 -0.84 4.39 -14.25
C PHE A 140 -0.71 2.86 -14.16
N LEU A 141 -1.64 2.19 -13.49
CA LEU A 141 -1.51 0.77 -13.18
C LEU A 141 -1.48 -0.11 -14.44
N GLU A 142 -2.28 0.19 -15.46
CA GLU A 142 -2.27 -0.57 -16.70
C GLU A 142 -0.87 -0.54 -17.34
N SER A 143 -0.29 0.65 -17.51
CA SER A 143 1.07 0.79 -18.05
C SER A 143 2.14 0.20 -17.13
N ALA A 144 1.92 0.20 -15.81
CA ALA A 144 2.83 -0.47 -14.87
C ALA A 144 2.91 -1.98 -15.16
N PHE A 145 1.79 -2.63 -15.49
CA PHE A 145 1.78 -4.03 -15.94
C PHE A 145 2.44 -4.24 -17.31
N TYR A 146 2.61 -3.20 -18.14
CA TYR A 146 3.42 -3.28 -19.36
C TYR A 146 4.94 -3.24 -19.07
N ALA A 147 5.36 -2.45 -18.07
CA ALA A 147 6.76 -2.28 -17.73
C ALA A 147 7.34 -3.43 -16.87
N ILE A 148 6.52 -3.98 -15.98
CA ILE A 148 6.96 -4.96 -14.98
C ILE A 148 7.17 -6.35 -15.58
N ARG A 149 8.22 -7.04 -15.16
CA ARG A 149 8.52 -8.43 -15.51
C ARG A 149 7.64 -9.41 -14.74
N ASP A 150 7.57 -10.64 -15.25
CA ASP A 150 7.07 -11.77 -14.49
C ASP A 150 7.83 -11.92 -13.16
N ASN A 151 7.11 -12.34 -12.12
CA ASN A 151 7.59 -12.37 -10.74
C ASN A 151 8.06 -11.00 -10.21
N GLY A 152 7.63 -9.89 -10.80
CA GLY A 152 8.01 -8.54 -10.32
C GLY A 152 7.28 -8.10 -9.04
N LEU A 153 7.70 -6.96 -8.49
CA LEU A 153 7.04 -6.27 -7.38
C LEU A 153 6.38 -4.97 -7.87
N LEU A 154 5.05 -4.91 -7.78
CA LEU A 154 4.29 -3.68 -8.05
C LEU A 154 3.94 -2.99 -6.73
N CYS A 155 4.41 -1.77 -6.57
CA CYS A 155 4.06 -0.90 -5.45
C CYS A 155 3.12 0.21 -5.92
N ALA A 156 2.08 0.50 -5.14
CA ALA A 156 1.11 1.55 -5.42
C ALA A 156 0.74 2.33 -4.14
N THR A 157 0.81 3.65 -4.22
CA THR A 157 0.29 4.56 -3.19
C THR A 157 -0.97 5.25 -3.68
N ALA A 158 -2.00 5.31 -2.83
CA ALA A 158 -3.17 6.14 -3.05
C ALA A 158 -3.32 7.15 -1.91
N THR A 159 -3.24 8.44 -2.23
CA THR A 159 -3.46 9.54 -1.29
C THR A 159 -4.88 10.13 -1.38
N ASP A 160 -5.70 9.69 -2.34
CA ASP A 160 -7.12 10.01 -2.44
C ASP A 160 -8.00 9.23 -1.44
N THR A 161 -7.54 9.13 -0.20
CA THR A 161 -8.13 8.31 0.88
C THR A 161 -9.62 8.57 1.08
N ALA A 162 -10.07 9.83 0.98
CA ALA A 162 -11.47 10.21 1.07
C ALA A 162 -12.38 9.47 0.06
N VAL A 163 -11.84 9.11 -1.11
CA VAL A 163 -12.54 8.31 -2.12
C VAL A 163 -12.66 6.87 -1.63
N LEU A 164 -11.54 6.24 -1.26
CA LEU A 164 -11.46 4.83 -0.86
C LEU A 164 -12.18 4.51 0.46
N VAL A 165 -12.29 5.48 1.38
CA VAL A 165 -13.09 5.34 2.62
C VAL A 165 -14.57 5.65 2.42
N GLY A 166 -15.01 5.92 1.18
CA GLY A 166 -16.41 6.07 0.83
C GLY A 166 -17.05 7.42 1.14
N ARG A 167 -16.26 8.50 1.34
CA ARG A 167 -16.79 9.87 1.42
C ARG A 167 -17.30 10.36 0.07
N TYR A 168 -16.58 10.05 -1.01
CA TYR A 168 -16.94 10.42 -2.38
C TYR A 168 -17.30 9.19 -3.22
N ARG A 169 -18.47 8.60 -2.96
CA ARG A 169 -18.90 7.30 -3.53
C ARG A 169 -18.95 7.26 -5.06
N GLU A 170 -19.49 8.30 -5.69
CA GLU A 170 -19.50 8.38 -7.16
C GLU A 170 -18.09 8.47 -7.75
N LYS A 171 -17.16 9.15 -7.06
CA LYS A 171 -15.76 9.17 -7.48
C LYS A 171 -15.11 7.79 -7.30
N ALA A 172 -15.45 7.05 -6.24
CA ALA A 172 -14.97 5.69 -6.03
C ALA A 172 -15.48 4.74 -7.14
N LEU A 173 -16.75 4.86 -7.53
CA LEU A 173 -17.32 4.10 -8.64
C LEU A 173 -16.63 4.43 -9.96
N ARG A 174 -16.47 5.72 -10.30
CA ARG A 174 -15.80 6.12 -11.56
C ARG A 174 -14.31 5.82 -11.60
N ARG A 175 -13.61 5.86 -10.46
CA ARG A 175 -12.15 5.68 -10.40
C ARG A 175 -11.74 4.23 -10.23
N TYR A 176 -12.36 3.55 -9.28
CA TYR A 176 -11.99 2.21 -8.88
C TYR A 176 -13.05 1.19 -9.25
N GLY A 177 -14.18 1.56 -9.87
CA GLY A 177 -15.23 0.62 -10.22
C GLY A 177 -15.86 -0.07 -9.02
N VAL A 178 -15.88 0.57 -7.85
CA VAL A 178 -16.31 -0.01 -6.57
C VAL A 178 -17.47 0.78 -5.97
N ARG A 179 -18.52 0.07 -5.52
CA ARG A 179 -19.62 0.65 -4.75
C ARG A 179 -19.28 0.59 -3.27
N LEU A 180 -19.22 1.76 -2.63
CA LEU A 180 -18.86 1.88 -1.20
C LEU A 180 -20.05 2.34 -0.34
N LYS A 181 -20.10 1.82 0.88
CA LYS A 181 -21.02 2.27 1.94
C LYS A 181 -20.24 2.54 3.23
N LYS A 182 -20.85 3.27 4.16
CA LYS A 182 -20.25 3.53 5.47
C LYS A 182 -20.25 2.24 6.30
N THR A 183 -19.08 1.87 6.81
CA THR A 183 -18.89 0.76 7.74
C THR A 183 -17.99 1.21 8.90
N PRO A 184 -18.05 0.56 10.08
CA PRO A 184 -17.09 0.83 11.15
C PRO A 184 -15.64 0.53 10.75
N PHE A 185 -15.48 -0.42 9.83
CA PHE A 185 -14.20 -0.93 9.34
C PHE A 185 -13.81 -0.37 7.95
N TYR A 186 -14.15 0.89 7.71
CA TYR A 186 -14.03 1.54 6.40
C TYR A 186 -12.60 1.58 5.85
N VAL A 187 -11.58 1.56 6.73
CA VAL A 187 -10.17 1.56 6.31
C VAL A 187 -9.83 0.23 5.61
N GLU A 188 -10.28 -0.89 6.16
CA GLU A 188 -10.08 -2.21 5.55
C GLU A 188 -10.87 -2.34 4.25
N VAL A 189 -12.10 -1.81 4.21
CA VAL A 189 -12.88 -1.73 2.97
C VAL A 189 -12.12 -0.95 1.90
N GLY A 190 -11.48 0.17 2.26
CA GLY A 190 -10.67 0.98 1.35
C GLY A 190 -9.44 0.23 0.81
N LEU A 191 -8.67 -0.45 1.68
CA LEU A 191 -7.55 -1.30 1.28
C LEU A 191 -7.98 -2.39 0.29
N ARG A 192 -9.06 -3.10 0.63
CA ARG A 192 -9.60 -4.19 -0.20
C ARG A 192 -10.22 -3.69 -1.50
N ALA A 193 -10.76 -2.48 -1.53
CA ALA A 193 -11.25 -1.84 -2.74
C ALA A 193 -10.10 -1.49 -3.69
N LEU A 194 -9.00 -0.94 -3.17
CA LEU A 194 -7.82 -0.64 -3.98
C LEU A 194 -7.16 -1.92 -4.51
N LEU A 195 -6.97 -2.94 -3.67
CA LEU A 195 -6.51 -4.26 -4.09
C LEU A 195 -7.43 -4.90 -5.13
N GLY A 196 -8.75 -4.82 -4.92
CA GLY A 196 -9.73 -5.37 -5.85
C GLY A 196 -9.76 -4.64 -7.20
N TYR A 197 -9.38 -3.37 -7.23
CA TYR A 197 -9.12 -2.64 -8.47
C TYR A 197 -7.81 -3.09 -9.13
N MET A 198 -6.70 -3.14 -8.37
CA MET A 198 -5.41 -3.62 -8.86
C MET A 198 -5.53 -5.03 -9.47
N ALA A 199 -6.22 -5.96 -8.81
CA ALA A 199 -6.40 -7.33 -9.29
C ALA A 199 -7.16 -7.39 -10.63
N ARG A 200 -8.15 -6.52 -10.85
CA ARG A 200 -8.88 -6.46 -12.12
C ARG A 200 -8.06 -5.85 -13.25
N VAL A 201 -7.25 -4.82 -12.95
CA VAL A 201 -6.33 -4.24 -13.93
C VAL A 201 -5.24 -5.24 -14.29
N ALA A 202 -4.69 -5.96 -13.30
CA ALA A 202 -3.73 -7.03 -13.51
C ALA A 202 -4.29 -8.12 -14.42
N ALA A 203 -5.49 -8.63 -14.09
CA ALA A 203 -6.10 -9.72 -14.85
C ALA A 203 -6.43 -9.33 -16.30
N ALA A 204 -6.78 -8.06 -16.55
CA ALA A 204 -6.98 -7.55 -17.91
C ALA A 204 -5.68 -7.49 -18.75
N ASN A 205 -4.51 -7.61 -18.12
CA ASN A 205 -3.20 -7.65 -18.73
C ASN A 205 -2.54 -9.04 -18.55
N ASP A 206 -3.30 -10.09 -18.26
CA ASP A 206 -2.83 -11.44 -18.00
C ASP A 206 -1.86 -11.57 -16.81
N PHE A 207 -2.04 -10.75 -15.76
CA PHE A 207 -1.31 -10.86 -14.50
C PHE A 207 -2.21 -11.26 -13.31
N ALA A 208 -1.64 -12.06 -12.41
CA ALA A 208 -2.10 -12.18 -11.03
C ALA A 208 -1.38 -11.17 -10.12
N ILE A 209 -2.02 -10.84 -8.99
CA ILE A 209 -1.35 -10.13 -7.89
C ILE A 209 -1.43 -10.97 -6.62
N ARG A 210 -0.34 -10.98 -5.85
CA ARG A 210 -0.28 -11.52 -4.50
C ARG A 210 0.18 -10.41 -3.55
N PRO A 211 -0.70 -9.86 -2.71
CA PRO A 211 -0.34 -8.81 -1.77
C PRO A 211 0.75 -9.32 -0.81
N LEU A 212 1.86 -8.59 -0.70
CA LEU A 212 2.89 -8.84 0.30
C LEU A 212 2.72 -7.88 1.48
N LEU A 213 2.24 -6.67 1.20
CA LEU A 213 2.04 -5.61 2.17
C LEU A 213 0.88 -4.73 1.68
N ALA A 214 -0.13 -4.52 2.51
CA ALA A 214 -1.16 -3.51 2.28
C ALA A 214 -1.55 -2.83 3.61
N TYR A 215 -1.28 -1.54 3.72
CA TYR A 215 -1.52 -0.79 4.96
C TYR A 215 -2.03 0.62 4.70
N TRP A 216 -2.69 1.17 5.70
CA TRP A 216 -3.12 2.55 5.75
C TRP A 216 -2.34 3.29 6.82
N GLU A 217 -1.89 4.49 6.51
CA GLU A 217 -1.31 5.38 7.51
C GLU A 217 -1.76 6.80 7.25
N ARG A 218 -2.68 7.29 8.10
CA ARG A 218 -3.24 8.66 8.10
C ARG A 218 -3.76 9.11 6.72
N HIS A 219 -2.86 9.54 5.85
CA HIS A 219 -3.14 10.24 4.60
C HIS A 219 -3.01 9.37 3.35
N TYR A 220 -2.59 8.10 3.48
CA TYR A 220 -2.39 7.25 2.31
C TYR A 220 -2.72 5.77 2.57
N PHE A 221 -3.07 5.09 1.50
CA PHE A 221 -3.03 3.63 1.38
C PHE A 221 -1.79 3.25 0.59
N ARG A 222 -1.08 2.20 1.03
CA ARG A 222 0.11 1.67 0.35
C ARG A 222 -0.05 0.18 0.17
N ILE A 223 0.19 -0.30 -1.04
CA ILE A 223 0.18 -1.72 -1.40
C ILE A 223 1.49 -2.04 -2.10
N CYS A 224 2.12 -3.14 -1.72
CA CYS A 224 3.19 -3.80 -2.45
C CYS A 224 2.75 -5.24 -2.74
N ALA A 225 2.65 -5.61 -4.00
CA ALA A 225 2.19 -6.93 -4.43
C ALA A 225 3.18 -7.56 -5.40
N ALA A 226 3.51 -8.84 -5.17
CA ALA A 226 4.17 -9.64 -6.18
C ALA A 226 3.20 -9.89 -7.34
N VAL A 227 3.71 -9.90 -8.56
CA VAL A 227 2.92 -10.17 -9.77
C VAL A 227 3.39 -11.46 -10.44
N ALA A 228 2.48 -12.16 -11.09
CA ALA A 228 2.81 -13.34 -11.90
C ALA A 228 2.09 -13.24 -13.25
N GLU A 229 2.82 -13.41 -14.34
CA GLU A 229 2.32 -13.34 -15.72
C GLU A 229 1.74 -14.70 -16.13
N GLY A 230 0.48 -14.73 -16.52
CA GLY A 230 -0.22 -15.93 -16.95
C GLY A 230 -1.74 -15.78 -16.90
N ALA A 231 -2.41 -16.12 -18.00
CA ALA A 231 -3.88 -16.05 -18.08
C ALA A 231 -4.59 -16.95 -17.04
N ARG A 232 -3.99 -18.11 -16.69
CA ARG A 232 -4.51 -18.98 -15.62
C ARG A 232 -4.36 -18.30 -14.26
N ASP A 233 -3.18 -17.78 -13.95
CA ASP A 233 -2.91 -17.08 -12.70
C ASP A 233 -3.82 -15.85 -12.55
N ALA A 234 -4.03 -15.10 -13.63
CA ALA A 234 -4.96 -13.98 -13.70
C ALA A 234 -6.40 -14.41 -13.34
N ALA A 235 -6.88 -15.50 -13.94
CA ALA A 235 -8.21 -16.04 -13.64
C ALA A 235 -8.33 -16.53 -12.19
N ASP A 236 -7.28 -17.13 -11.63
CA ASP A 236 -7.23 -17.58 -10.24
C ASP A 236 -7.21 -16.40 -9.26
N SER A 237 -6.47 -15.33 -9.57
CA SER A 237 -6.44 -14.08 -8.80
C SER A 237 -7.84 -13.46 -8.69
N LEU A 238 -8.65 -13.48 -9.76
CA LEU A 238 -10.01 -12.96 -9.74
C LEU A 238 -10.94 -13.73 -8.80
N LYS A 239 -10.64 -14.99 -8.46
CA LYS A 239 -11.40 -15.77 -7.46
C LYS A 239 -11.27 -15.19 -6.06
N ASN A 240 -10.31 -14.29 -5.81
CA ASN A 240 -10.18 -13.58 -4.54
C ASN A 240 -11.10 -12.35 -4.46
N LEU A 241 -11.86 -12.03 -5.51
CA LEU A 241 -12.84 -10.96 -5.47
C LEU A 241 -14.19 -11.41 -4.91
N GLY A 242 -14.92 -10.44 -4.36
CA GLY A 242 -16.31 -10.61 -3.98
C GLY A 242 -16.92 -9.35 -3.40
N TYR A 243 -18.04 -9.51 -2.70
CA TYR A 243 -18.89 -8.42 -2.25
C TYR A 243 -19.27 -8.61 -0.79
N LEU A 244 -19.41 -7.50 -0.07
CA LEU A 244 -19.73 -7.47 1.35
C LEU A 244 -21.15 -6.94 1.56
N LEU A 245 -21.98 -7.65 2.32
CA LEU A 245 -23.15 -7.09 2.97
C LEU A 245 -22.86 -6.90 4.46
N TYR A 246 -23.06 -5.67 4.93
CA TYR A 246 -22.92 -5.31 6.32
C TYR A 246 -24.30 -4.99 6.91
N ASP A 247 -24.72 -5.75 7.91
CA ASP A 247 -26.00 -5.59 8.60
C ASP A 247 -25.89 -6.03 10.07
N GLY A 248 -26.33 -5.18 11.00
CA GLY A 248 -26.36 -5.49 12.43
C GLY A 248 -25.03 -6.00 13.03
N GLY A 249 -23.88 -5.54 12.53
CA GLY A 249 -22.55 -6.01 12.93
C GLY A 249 -22.03 -7.23 12.15
N TYR A 250 -22.91 -7.96 11.46
CA TYR A 250 -22.51 -9.09 10.61
C TYR A 250 -21.88 -8.62 9.30
N ARG A 251 -20.76 -9.25 8.94
CA ARG A 251 -20.02 -8.99 7.70
C ARG A 251 -20.12 -10.21 6.79
N ARG A 252 -21.15 -10.28 5.94
CA ARG A 252 -21.40 -11.43 5.06
C ARG A 252 -20.75 -11.21 3.70
N VAL A 253 -19.96 -12.18 3.23
CA VAL A 253 -19.26 -12.11 1.95
C VAL A 253 -19.94 -12.99 0.90
N TYR A 254 -19.98 -12.51 -0.34
CA TYR A 254 -20.61 -13.18 -1.48
C TYR A 254 -19.70 -13.10 -2.70
N ARG A 255 -19.83 -14.09 -3.60
CA ARG A 255 -19.10 -14.10 -4.88
C ARG A 255 -19.74 -13.25 -5.97
N ARG A 256 -21.01 -12.87 -5.80
CA ARG A 256 -21.77 -12.09 -6.78
C ARG A 256 -22.30 -10.82 -6.14
N GLU A 257 -22.46 -9.79 -6.96
CA GLU A 257 -23.07 -8.54 -6.54
C GLU A 257 -24.52 -8.79 -6.11
N ALA A 258 -24.87 -8.26 -4.94
CA ALA A 258 -26.24 -8.23 -4.45
C ALA A 258 -26.69 -6.78 -4.23
N ALA A 259 -28.00 -6.56 -4.24
CA ALA A 259 -28.57 -5.24 -3.95
C ALA A 259 -28.04 -4.73 -2.61
N GLY A 260 -27.41 -3.55 -2.64
CA GLY A 260 -26.84 -2.93 -1.45
C GLY A 260 -25.51 -3.53 -0.97
N SER A 261 -24.88 -4.41 -1.72
CA SER A 261 -23.54 -4.90 -1.42
C SER A 261 -22.45 -3.85 -1.67
N ILE A 262 -21.33 -4.01 -0.98
CA ILE A 262 -20.11 -3.20 -1.08
C ILE A 262 -19.11 -4.01 -1.90
N GLY A 263 -18.57 -3.44 -2.98
CA GLY A 263 -17.57 -4.12 -3.80
C GLY A 263 -17.60 -3.77 -5.29
N PRO A 264 -16.83 -4.51 -6.12
CA PRO A 264 -16.03 -5.68 -5.75
C PRO A 264 -14.84 -5.33 -4.82
N LEU A 265 -14.55 -6.21 -3.86
CA LEU A 265 -13.47 -6.11 -2.88
C LEU A 265 -12.54 -7.32 -2.99
N TRP A 266 -11.27 -7.13 -2.68
CA TRP A 266 -10.34 -8.23 -2.40
C TRP A 266 -10.70 -8.92 -1.07
N LEU A 267 -10.99 -10.21 -1.11
CA LEU A 267 -11.43 -11.00 0.05
C LEU A 267 -10.30 -11.84 0.68
N ALA A 268 -9.21 -12.09 -0.05
CA ALA A 268 -8.05 -12.81 0.48
C ALA A 268 -7.21 -11.91 1.41
N GLU A 269 -6.02 -12.37 1.77
CA GLU A 269 -5.11 -11.72 2.71
C GLU A 269 -4.67 -10.33 2.20
N LEU A 270 -4.46 -9.40 3.13
CA LEU A 270 -3.98 -8.04 2.82
C LEU A 270 -2.47 -7.99 2.61
N GLY A 271 -1.74 -9.00 3.06
CA GLY A 271 -0.30 -9.10 2.90
C GLY A 271 0.20 -10.44 3.43
N ASP A 272 1.52 -10.58 3.46
CA ASP A 272 2.21 -11.80 3.79
C ASP A 272 2.88 -11.64 5.18
N ALA A 273 2.48 -12.48 6.13
CA ALA A 273 2.91 -12.38 7.52
C ALA A 273 4.42 -12.63 7.68
N GLU A 274 4.98 -13.54 6.88
CA GLU A 274 6.41 -13.87 6.91
C GLU A 274 7.24 -12.77 6.26
N PHE A 275 6.78 -12.23 5.12
CA PHE A 275 7.40 -11.10 4.45
C PHE A 275 7.48 -9.87 5.37
N THR A 276 6.39 -9.57 6.08
CA THR A 276 6.36 -8.44 7.02
C THR A 276 7.18 -8.68 8.29
N ALA A 277 7.24 -9.93 8.78
CA ALA A 277 8.17 -10.29 9.86
C ALA A 277 9.63 -10.11 9.42
N LEU A 278 9.97 -10.53 8.21
CA LEU A 278 11.29 -10.35 7.61
C LEU A 278 11.65 -8.86 7.47
N MET A 279 10.71 -8.01 7.07
CA MET A 279 10.89 -6.56 7.08
C MET A 279 11.13 -6.02 8.49
N ALA A 280 10.35 -6.48 9.48
CA ALA A 280 10.48 -6.04 10.88
C ALA A 280 11.85 -6.36 11.48
N GLN A 281 12.40 -7.54 11.17
CA GLN A 281 13.75 -7.95 11.60
C GLN A 281 14.86 -7.01 11.08
N ARG A 282 14.64 -6.39 9.92
CA ARG A 282 15.59 -5.46 9.28
C ARG A 282 15.29 -3.99 9.59
N ALA A 283 14.17 -3.71 10.25
CA ALA A 283 13.71 -2.38 10.56
C ALA A 283 14.38 -1.79 11.80
N LYS A 284 14.52 -0.45 11.82
CA LYS A 284 14.77 0.34 13.02
C LYS A 284 13.46 0.53 13.81
N ASP A 285 13.57 0.99 15.06
CA ASP A 285 12.46 1.03 16.03
C ASP A 285 11.26 1.91 15.60
N ASP A 286 11.46 2.91 14.73
CA ASP A 286 10.44 3.86 14.27
C ASP A 286 9.36 3.26 13.35
N VAL A 287 9.71 2.20 12.62
CA VAL A 287 8.79 1.46 11.74
C VAL A 287 8.61 -0.01 12.14
N ARG A 288 9.52 -0.58 12.94
CA ARG A 288 9.44 -1.98 13.40
C ARG A 288 8.10 -2.31 14.05
N GLY A 289 7.63 -1.50 15.00
CA GLY A 289 6.38 -1.78 15.70
C GLY A 289 5.15 -1.83 14.78
N LEU A 290 5.12 -1.03 13.71
CA LEU A 290 4.06 -1.13 12.70
C LEU A 290 4.16 -2.44 11.92
N LEU A 291 5.36 -2.83 11.50
CA LEU A 291 5.59 -4.07 10.75
C LEU A 291 5.26 -5.32 11.58
N GLU A 292 5.55 -5.31 12.88
CA GLU A 292 5.16 -6.37 13.82
C GLU A 292 3.64 -6.46 13.96
N ILE A 293 2.95 -5.32 14.07
CA ILE A 293 1.48 -5.28 14.08
C ILE A 293 0.93 -5.84 12.77
N LEU A 294 1.50 -5.45 11.62
CA LEU A 294 1.05 -5.94 10.31
C LEU A 294 1.28 -7.45 10.15
N SER A 295 2.43 -7.97 10.56
CA SER A 295 2.72 -9.41 10.53
C SER A 295 1.73 -10.20 11.39
N ALA A 296 1.48 -9.75 12.62
CA ALA A 296 0.46 -10.35 13.47
C ALA A 296 -0.94 -10.23 12.83
N GLU A 297 -1.28 -9.06 12.29
CA GLU A 297 -2.58 -8.82 11.67
C GLU A 297 -2.83 -9.73 10.45
N TYR A 298 -1.81 -9.97 9.62
CA TYR A 298 -1.91 -10.83 8.45
C TYR A 298 -1.95 -12.33 8.80
N SER A 299 -1.58 -12.70 10.02
CA SER A 299 -1.79 -14.07 10.52
C SER A 299 -3.26 -14.40 10.82
N VAL A 300 -4.16 -13.40 10.80
CA VAL A 300 -5.60 -13.61 10.89
C VAL A 300 -6.18 -13.73 9.47
N GLY A 301 -6.57 -14.94 9.08
CA GLY A 301 -7.13 -15.27 7.76
C GLY A 301 -8.57 -14.79 7.57
N ARG A 302 -9.28 -14.44 8.65
CA ARG A 302 -10.63 -13.90 8.56
C ARG A 302 -10.64 -12.39 8.23
N PRO A 303 -11.32 -11.96 7.16
CA PRO A 303 -11.46 -10.56 6.85
C PRO A 303 -12.31 -9.81 7.89
N TRP A 304 -12.07 -8.50 7.91
CA TRP A 304 -12.68 -7.44 8.70
C TRP A 304 -12.22 -7.36 10.15
N TYR A 305 -11.59 -6.25 10.49
CA TYR A 305 -11.44 -5.86 11.88
C TYR A 305 -12.79 -5.50 12.52
N TYR A 306 -12.81 -5.59 13.85
CA TYR A 306 -13.89 -5.14 14.70
C TYR A 306 -13.41 -4.01 15.59
N LEU A 307 -14.31 -3.12 15.96
CA LEU A 307 -14.10 -2.13 17.00
C LEU A 307 -14.69 -2.66 18.31
N TYR A 308 -13.98 -2.48 19.43
CA TYR A 308 -14.45 -3.02 20.71
C TYR A 308 -15.87 -2.55 21.08
N HIS A 309 -16.24 -1.32 20.72
CA HIS A 309 -17.55 -0.73 21.02
C HIS A 309 -18.70 -1.38 20.22
N GLU A 310 -18.41 -2.18 19.19
CA GLU A 310 -19.43 -2.99 18.50
C GLU A 310 -20.03 -4.09 19.40
N PHE A 311 -19.40 -4.35 20.56
CA PHE A 311 -19.81 -5.36 21.53
C PHE A 311 -20.29 -4.75 22.87
N GLY A 312 -20.58 -3.45 22.90
CA GLY A 312 -21.05 -2.74 24.09
C GLY A 312 -19.92 -2.13 24.95
N ASP A 313 -20.26 -1.68 26.16
CA ASP A 313 -19.29 -1.18 27.14
C ASP A 313 -18.61 -2.35 27.87
N LEU A 314 -17.53 -2.85 27.29
CA LEU A 314 -16.78 -3.98 27.84
C LEU A 314 -15.95 -3.61 29.07
N ARG A 315 -15.67 -2.31 29.30
CA ARG A 315 -14.70 -1.83 30.30
C ARG A 315 -13.33 -2.52 30.24
N LEU A 316 -12.89 -2.90 29.04
CA LEU A 316 -11.61 -3.52 28.77
C LEU A 316 -10.82 -2.69 27.77
N SER A 317 -9.51 -2.63 27.95
CA SER A 317 -8.59 -2.22 26.89
C SER A 317 -8.57 -3.26 25.76
N VAL A 318 -8.16 -2.85 24.56
CA VAL A 318 -7.99 -3.76 23.40
C VAL A 318 -7.03 -4.91 23.74
N GLY A 319 -5.96 -4.63 24.49
CA GLY A 319 -5.01 -5.66 24.93
C GLY A 319 -5.65 -6.70 25.85
N GLU A 320 -6.49 -6.28 26.80
CA GLU A 320 -7.23 -7.19 27.68
C GLU A 320 -8.27 -8.02 26.92
N LEU A 321 -8.98 -7.39 25.98
CA LEU A 321 -9.92 -8.08 25.10
C LEU A 321 -9.20 -9.19 24.32
N ILE A 322 -8.05 -8.88 23.71
CA ILE A 322 -7.27 -9.86 22.95
C ILE A 322 -6.80 -11.00 23.85
N ARG A 323 -6.30 -10.71 25.06
CA ARG A 323 -5.91 -11.75 26.03
C ARG A 323 -7.09 -12.64 26.40
N ARG A 324 -8.28 -12.06 26.60
CA ARG A 324 -9.51 -12.81 26.89
C ARG A 324 -9.90 -13.71 25.71
N LEU A 325 -9.87 -13.21 24.47
CA LEU A 325 -10.16 -14.03 23.29
C LEU A 325 -9.19 -15.21 23.17
N ARG A 326 -7.88 -14.95 23.33
CA ARG A 326 -6.85 -16.00 23.29
C ARG A 326 -7.02 -17.03 24.41
N TYR A 327 -7.44 -16.62 25.60
CA TYR A 327 -7.78 -17.55 26.69
C TYR A 327 -8.91 -18.52 26.30
N TYR A 328 -9.86 -18.09 25.48
CA TYR A 328 -10.92 -18.94 24.92
C TYR A 328 -10.51 -19.66 23.61
N GLY A 329 -9.22 -19.66 23.26
CA GLY A 329 -8.72 -20.33 22.06
C GLY A 329 -8.94 -19.57 20.75
N ILE A 330 -9.41 -18.32 20.80
CA ILE A 330 -9.58 -17.49 19.60
C ILE A 330 -8.30 -16.69 19.38
N TRP A 331 -7.64 -16.97 18.26
CA TRP A 331 -6.53 -16.14 17.81
C TRP A 331 -7.03 -14.74 17.49
N ALA A 332 -6.40 -13.72 18.07
CA ALA A 332 -6.76 -12.33 17.89
C ALA A 332 -5.54 -11.42 18.00
N THR A 333 -5.58 -10.29 17.30
CA THR A 333 -4.48 -9.32 17.24
C THR A 333 -5.03 -7.89 17.23
N PRO A 334 -4.24 -6.89 17.64
CA PRO A 334 -4.57 -5.51 17.32
C PRO A 334 -4.60 -5.33 15.79
N THR A 335 -5.24 -4.27 15.30
CA THR A 335 -5.09 -3.83 13.91
C THR A 335 -4.42 -2.46 13.85
N HIS A 336 -3.60 -2.25 12.83
CA HIS A 336 -3.00 -0.94 12.56
C HIS A 336 -4.05 0.12 12.15
N MET A 337 -5.23 -0.33 11.71
CA MET A 337 -6.27 0.54 11.13
C MET A 337 -7.06 1.33 12.19
N SER A 338 -7.01 0.92 13.46
CA SER A 338 -7.68 1.61 14.56
C SER A 338 -7.06 1.24 15.90
N SER A 339 -6.77 2.23 16.74
CA SER A 339 -6.34 2.00 18.13
C SER A 339 -7.40 1.32 18.99
N GLN A 340 -8.65 1.34 18.54
CA GLN A 340 -9.80 0.67 19.16
C GLN A 340 -10.16 -0.65 18.47
N GLY A 341 -9.38 -1.03 17.46
CA GLY A 341 -9.69 -2.16 16.59
C GLY A 341 -8.89 -3.41 16.91
N PHE A 342 -9.47 -4.56 16.59
CA PHE A 342 -8.79 -5.85 16.63
C PHE A 342 -9.28 -6.74 15.48
N LYS A 343 -8.48 -7.73 15.10
CA LYS A 343 -8.86 -8.84 14.22
C LYS A 343 -8.89 -10.14 15.03
N ALA A 344 -9.74 -11.07 14.62
CA ALA A 344 -9.91 -12.34 15.30
C ALA A 344 -10.32 -13.46 14.33
N GLU A 345 -9.91 -14.69 14.65
CA GLU A 345 -10.36 -15.93 14.00
C GLU A 345 -11.77 -16.33 14.46
N ALA A 346 -12.70 -15.38 14.42
CA ALA A 346 -14.09 -15.56 14.83
C ALA A 346 -15.00 -14.58 14.09
N ASP A 347 -16.24 -14.99 13.85
CA ASP A 347 -17.28 -14.10 13.34
C ASP A 347 -17.90 -13.23 14.45
N TYR A 348 -18.74 -12.28 14.02
CA TYR A 348 -19.41 -11.36 14.91
C TYR A 348 -20.30 -12.05 15.95
N GLY A 349 -20.97 -13.15 15.58
CA GLY A 349 -21.86 -13.90 16.48
C GLY A 349 -21.06 -14.60 17.57
N GLU A 350 -19.97 -15.28 17.21
CA GLU A 350 -19.05 -15.92 18.14
C GLU A 350 -18.45 -14.92 19.13
N LEU A 351 -17.96 -13.78 18.61
CA LEU A 351 -17.39 -12.71 19.43
C LEU A 351 -18.44 -12.12 20.39
N ARG A 352 -19.69 -11.93 19.95
CA ARG A 352 -20.77 -11.46 20.82
C ARG A 352 -21.05 -12.40 21.99
N LEU A 353 -21.02 -13.72 21.77
CA LEU A 353 -21.25 -14.70 22.83
C LEU A 353 -20.14 -14.67 23.88
N ILE A 354 -18.90 -14.50 23.45
CA ILE A 354 -17.72 -14.54 24.34
C ILE A 354 -17.51 -13.21 25.09
N LEU A 355 -17.82 -12.10 24.41
CA LEU A 355 -17.64 -10.75 24.93
C LEU A 355 -18.88 -10.19 25.61
N ALA A 356 -20.01 -10.90 25.61
CA ALA A 356 -21.21 -10.47 26.34
C ALA A 356 -20.85 -10.10 27.80
N PRO A 357 -21.41 -8.99 28.33
CA PRO A 357 -21.31 -8.69 29.76
C PRO A 357 -21.91 -9.88 30.52
N ARG A 358 -21.13 -10.47 31.43
CA ARG A 358 -21.65 -11.46 32.37
C ARG A 358 -22.38 -10.76 33.50
#